data_AF-A0A2W2EWE7-F1
#
_entry.id   AF-A0A2W2EWE7-F1
#
_cell.length_a   1.000
_cell.length_b   1.000
_cell.length_c   1.000
_cell.angle_alpha   90.00
_cell.angle_beta   90.00
_cell.angle_gamma   90.00
#
_symmetry.space_group_name_H-M   'P 1'
#
loop_
_entity.id
_entity.type
_entity.pdbx_description
1 polymer ?
#
loop_
_entity_poly.entity_id
_entity_poly.type
_entity_poly.pdbx_seq_one_letter_code
_entity_poly.pdbx_strand_id
1 'polypeptide(L)' 'VRVRVGAHLARSIAEQLAGWGALAEVVEPESVRAELARIGRELTDRYAERPPSGVRRAGD' A
#
# COMPACT_ATOMS: atom_id res chain seq x y z
N VAL A 1 12.54 -14.51 -6.82
CA VAL A 1 13.03 -15.16 -5.58
C VAL A 1 11.88 -15.22 -4.57
N ARG A 2 11.80 -16.26 -3.73
CA ARG A 2 10.80 -16.34 -2.64
C ARG A 2 11.53 -16.27 -1.30
N VAL A 3 11.00 -15.46 -0.39
CA VAL A 3 11.53 -15.29 0.97
C VAL A 3 10.42 -15.52 1.99
N ARG A 4 10.80 -15.94 3.19
CA ARG A 4 9.90 -16.05 4.34
C ARG A 4 10.38 -15.05 5.39
N VAL A 5 9.46 -14.27 5.91
CA VAL A 5 9.72 -13.23 6.93
C VAL A 5 8.78 -13.46 8.11
N GLY A 6 9.13 -12.89 9.27
CA GLY A 6 8.34 -13.01 10.48
C GLY A 6 8.25 -11.67 11.23
N ALA A 7 7.09 -11.42 11.83
CA ALA A 7 6.86 -10.33 12.76
C ALA A 7 5.83 -10.78 13.80
N HIS A 8 5.68 -10.01 14.89
CA HIS A 8 4.72 -10.34 15.94
C HIS A 8 3.25 -10.26 15.48
N LEU A 9 2.95 -9.42 14.48
CA LEU A 9 1.60 -9.20 13.95
C LEU A 9 1.60 -9.18 12.42
N ALA A 10 0.55 -9.69 11.79
CA ALA A 10 0.34 -9.60 10.34
C ALA A 10 0.34 -8.14 9.85
N ARG A 11 -0.27 -7.25 10.65
CA ARG A 11 -0.29 -5.81 10.41
C ARG A 11 1.12 -5.21 10.31
N SER A 12 2.07 -5.64 11.15
CA SER A 12 3.44 -5.13 11.11
C SER A 12 4.15 -5.48 9.80
N ILE A 13 3.90 -6.67 9.24
CA ILE A 13 4.42 -7.04 7.92
C ILE A 13 3.75 -6.18 6.84
N ALA A 14 2.43 -6.03 6.88
CA ALA A 14 1.69 -5.24 5.92
C ALA A 14 2.15 -3.76 5.90
N GLU A 15 2.40 -3.15 7.05
CA GLU A 15 2.90 -1.78 7.16
C GLU A 15 4.26 -1.59 6.48
N GLN A 16 5.19 -2.56 6.63
CA GLN A 16 6.49 -2.50 5.95
C GLN A 16 6.37 -2.70 4.43
N LEU A 17 5.39 -3.49 3.98
CA LEU A 17 5.18 -3.79 2.56
C LEU A 17 4.30 -2.78 1.82
N ALA A 18 3.46 -2.01 2.51
CA ALA A 18 2.46 -1.14 1.89
C ALA A 18 3.06 -0.12 0.91
N GLY A 19 4.30 0.31 1.14
CA GLY A 19 5.02 1.23 0.25
C GLY A 19 5.62 0.61 -1.01
N TRP A 20 5.61 -0.71 -1.14
CA TRP A 20 6.30 -1.41 -2.24
C TRP A 20 5.40 -1.59 -3.47
N GLY A 21 4.08 -1.45 -3.32
CA GLY A 21 3.12 -1.64 -4.41
C GLY A 21 3.30 -3.00 -5.09
N ALA A 22 3.48 -2.99 -6.42
CA ALA A 22 3.62 -4.21 -7.23
C ALA A 22 5.01 -4.86 -7.19
N LEU A 23 5.97 -4.33 -6.42
CA LEU A 23 7.33 -4.89 -6.35
C LEU A 23 7.41 -6.22 -5.60
N ALA A 24 6.42 -6.54 -4.76
CA ALA A 24 6.36 -7.80 -4.03
C ALA A 24 4.91 -8.29 -3.89
N GLU A 25 4.74 -9.60 -4.04
CA GLU A 25 3.46 -10.27 -3.77
C GLU A 25 3.55 -11.04 -2.45
N VAL A 26 2.60 -10.80 -1.56
CA VAL A 26 2.40 -11.64 -0.37
C VAL A 26 1.70 -12.91 -0.80
N VAL A 27 2.38 -14.06 -0.84
CA VAL A 27 1.74 -15.31 -1.26
C VAL A 27 0.83 -15.89 -0.16
N GLU A 28 1.27 -15.80 1.10
CA GLU A 28 0.57 -16.27 2.30
C GLU A 28 1.15 -15.55 3.54
N PRO A 29 0.43 -15.48 4.67
CA PRO A 29 -0.97 -15.88 4.85
C PRO A 29 -1.96 -14.80 4.38
N GLU A 30 -3.23 -15.19 4.19
CA GLU A 30 -4.31 -14.29 3.77
C GLU A 30 -4.50 -13.09 4.71
N SER A 31 -4.23 -13.25 6.01
CA SER A 31 -4.32 -12.17 6.98
C SER A 31 -3.40 -10.98 6.66
N VAL A 32 -2.23 -11.22 6.06
CA VAL A 32 -1.33 -10.14 5.63
C VAL A 32 -1.90 -9.42 4.40
N ARG A 33 -2.51 -10.15 3.45
CA ARG A 33 -3.20 -9.54 2.30
C ARG A 33 -4.37 -8.67 2.76
N ALA A 34 -5.15 -9.14 3.73
CA ALA A 34 -6.26 -8.39 4.31
C ALA A 34 -5.82 -7.08 4.97
N GLU A 35 -4.71 -7.09 5.71
CA GLU A 35 -4.14 -5.89 6.32
C GLU A 35 -3.59 -4.91 5.27
N LEU A 36 -2.92 -5.40 4.22
CA LEU A 36 -2.49 -4.56 3.10
C LEU A 36 -3.67 -3.89 2.40
N ALA A 37 -4.76 -4.64 2.15
CA ALA A 37 -5.96 -4.09 1.55
C ALA A 37 -6.61 -3.03 2.46
N ARG A 38 -6.58 -3.22 3.79
CA ARG A 38 -7.06 -2.23 4.76
C ARG A 38 -6.23 -0.95 4.71
N ILE A 39 -4.91 -1.05 4.77
CA ILE A 39 -3.99 0.10 4.68
C ILE A 39 -4.17 0.82 3.34
N GLY A 40 -4.27 0.07 2.23
CA GLY A 40 -4.50 0.64 0.91
C GLY A 40 -5.77 1.50 0.87
N ARG A 41 -6.89 0.99 1.39
CA ARG A 41 -8.14 1.76 1.51
C ARG A 41 -7.98 3.01 2.37
N GLU A 42 -7.37 2.89 3.55
CA GLU A 42 -7.14 4.03 4.44
C GLU A 42 -6.32 5.13 3.75
N LEU A 43 -5.32 4.76 2.95
CA LEU A 43 -4.52 5.71 2.18
C LEU A 43 -5.32 6.32 1.04
N THR A 44 -6.02 5.52 0.24
CA THR A 44 -6.81 6.05 -0.88
C THR A 44 -7.92 6.97 -0.39
N ASP A 45 -8.63 6.60 0.68
CA ASP A 45 -9.71 7.41 1.24
C ASP A 45 -9.19 8.75 1.76
N ARG A 46 -7.99 8.76 2.36
CA ARG A 46 -7.38 9.98 2.90
C ARG A 46 -6.86 10.93 1.82
N TYR A 47 -6.40 10.40 0.68
CA TYR A 47 -5.69 11.18 -0.34
C TYR A 47 -6.44 11.32 -1.67
N ALA A 48 -7.62 10.70 -1.83
CA ALA A 48 -8.42 10.78 -3.05
C ALA A 48 -8.88 12.21 -3.42
N GLU A 49 -9.04 13.11 -2.45
CA GLU A 49 -9.62 14.44 -2.67
C GLU A 49 -8.60 15.57 -2.91
N ARG A 50 -7.29 15.28 -2.95
CA ARG A 50 -6.30 16.31 -3.27
C ARG A 50 -5.73 16.12 -4.66
N PRO A 51 -6.36 16.67 -5.73
CA PRO A 51 -5.63 16.85 -6.97
C PRO A 51 -4.37 17.67 -6.68
N PRO A 52 -3.21 17.35 -7.29
CA PRO A 52 -2.02 18.14 -7.11
C PRO A 52 -2.34 19.58 -7.50
N SER A 53 -2.32 20.47 -6.52
CA SER A 53 -2.46 21.90 -6.75
C SER A 53 -1.24 22.35 -7.56
N GLY A 54 -1.37 22.42 -8.89
CA GLY A 54 -0.36 23.07 -9.73
C GLY A 54 0.05 22.41 -11.04
N VAL A 55 -0.84 21.78 -11.82
CA VAL A 55 -0.61 21.72 -13.27
C VAL A 55 -1.46 22.79 -13.92
N ARG A 56 -0.92 24.03 -14.00
CA ARG A 56 -1.43 24.98 -14.99
C ARG A 56 -1.25 24.30 -16.34
N ARG A 57 -2.35 24.04 -17.07
CA ARG A 57 -2.24 23.71 -18.48
C ARG A 57 -1.54 24.90 -19.14
N ALA A 58 -0.30 24.70 -19.57
CA ALA A 58 0.34 25.65 -20.45
C ALA A 58 -0.41 25.56 -21.79
N GLY A 59 -1.16 26.61 -22.14
CA GLY A 59 -1.72 26.77 -23.49
C GLY A 59 -3.17 27.25 -23.62
N ASP A 60 -3.64 28.19 -22.81
CA ASP A 60 -4.66 29.17 -23.26
C ASP A 60 -3.95 30.37 -23.90
#